data_AF-A0AA42P297-F1
#
_entry.id   AF-A0AA42P297-F1
#
_cell.length_a   1.000
_cell.length_b   1.000
_cell.length_c   1.000
_cell.angle_alpha   90.00
_cell.angle_beta   90.00
_cell.angle_gamma   90.00
#
_symmetry.space_group_name_H-M   'P 1'
#
loop_
_entity.id
_entity.type
_entity.pdbx_description
1 polymer ?
#
loop_
_entity_poly.entity_id
_entity_poly.type
_entity_poly.pdbx_seq_one_letter_code
_entity_poly.pdbx_strand_id
1 'polypeptide(L)'
;MIATALTAMLALTGQVEAEQPAFRRGPVDSDSAMNAIVTRASQDALDAYRLQNHGESPLEAVAVYDVATGLIRIDLRGGELPGEGGAELEDLQGFISNGALEAARPIVPATGTKFFYNGRDFDEQYPESSAGNGGQEPLPERLAGL
;
A
#
# COMPACT_ATOMS: atom_id res chain seq x y z
N MET A 1 60.11 17.02 20.98
CA MET A 1 60.20 15.71 20.29
C MET A 1 59.46 14.67 21.13
N ILE A 2 58.97 13.60 20.48
CA ILE A 2 58.01 12.57 20.93
C ILE A 2 56.56 13.01 20.60
N ALA A 3 56.01 12.74 19.42
CA ALA A 3 55.66 11.47 18.75
C ALA A 3 54.14 11.21 18.84
N THR A 4 53.48 11.58 17.75
CA THR A 4 52.36 10.92 17.06
C THR A 4 51.53 9.86 17.82
N ALA A 5 50.23 10.14 17.97
CA ALA A 5 49.19 9.11 17.88
C ALA A 5 47.99 9.71 17.14
N LEU A 6 47.88 9.36 15.87
CA LEU A 6 46.75 9.64 14.99
C LEU A 6 45.68 8.60 15.31
N THR A 7 44.56 9.01 15.92
CA THR A 7 43.39 8.12 16.04
C THR A 7 42.31 8.65 15.11
N ALA A 8 42.29 8.11 13.91
CA ALA A 8 41.17 8.25 12.99
C ALA A 8 39.99 7.43 13.54
N MET A 9 38.98 8.10 14.08
CA MET A 9 37.65 7.50 14.23
C MET A 9 36.88 7.72 12.93
N LEU A 10 36.96 6.73 12.06
CA LEU A 10 36.00 6.53 10.98
C LEU A 10 34.72 5.88 11.53
N ALA A 11 33.62 6.26 10.89
CA ALA A 11 32.35 5.56 10.79
C ALA A 11 31.43 5.57 12.03
N LEU A 12 30.40 6.41 11.97
CA LEU A 12 29.08 5.92 11.58
C LEU A 12 28.27 7.12 11.08
N THR A 13 28.36 7.39 9.78
CA THR A 13 27.23 8.03 9.10
C THR A 13 26.08 7.04 9.22
N GLY A 14 25.29 7.17 10.28
CA GLY A 14 23.95 6.65 10.32
C GLY A 14 23.18 7.37 9.24
N GLN A 15 23.37 6.92 8.00
CA GLN A 15 22.35 6.99 6.99
C GLN A 15 21.15 6.34 7.65
N VAL A 16 20.28 7.17 8.22
CA VAL A 16 18.88 6.83 8.30
C VAL A 16 18.54 6.58 6.85
N GLU A 17 18.56 5.32 6.47
CA GLU A 17 17.94 4.83 5.26
C GLU A 17 16.49 5.28 5.40
N ALA A 18 16.21 6.48 4.91
CA ALA A 18 14.90 6.85 4.43
C ALA A 18 14.68 5.94 3.23
N GLU A 19 14.51 4.64 3.47
CA GLU A 19 13.77 3.78 2.59
C GLU A 19 12.35 4.33 2.63
N GLN A 20 12.11 5.42 1.90
CA GLN A 20 10.87 5.53 1.17
C GLN A 20 11.00 4.45 0.12
N PRO A 21 10.29 3.32 0.23
CA PRO A 21 10.18 2.40 -0.88
C PRO A 21 9.46 3.22 -1.94
N ALA A 22 10.20 3.61 -2.98
CA ALA A 22 9.62 4.11 -4.20
C ALA A 22 8.65 3.03 -4.66
N PHE A 23 7.36 3.24 -4.37
CA PHE A 23 6.22 2.39 -4.67
C PHE A 23 6.49 1.64 -5.97
N ARG A 24 6.85 0.35 -5.87
CA ARG A 24 7.60 -0.34 -6.93
C ARG A 24 6.85 -0.27 -8.26
N ARG A 25 7.34 0.62 -9.13
CA ARG A 25 7.16 0.83 -10.59
C ARG A 25 7.26 2.34 -10.86
N GLY A 26 8.48 2.77 -11.18
CA GLY A 26 8.82 4.05 -11.81
C GLY A 26 8.87 5.26 -10.87
N PRO A 27 9.57 6.33 -11.28
CA PRO A 27 9.49 7.62 -10.62
C PRO A 27 8.05 8.13 -10.67
N VAL A 28 7.54 8.59 -9.53
CA VAL A 28 6.21 9.22 -9.44
C VAL A 28 6.42 10.71 -9.36
N ASP A 29 5.84 11.45 -10.31
CA ASP A 29 5.72 12.90 -10.18
C ASP A 29 4.70 13.17 -9.07
N SER A 30 5.17 13.70 -7.94
CA SER A 30 4.36 13.85 -6.74
C SER A 30 4.71 15.11 -5.96
N ASP A 31 3.70 15.70 -5.36
CA ASP A 31 3.84 16.84 -4.48
C ASP A 31 4.00 16.35 -3.03
N SER A 32 5.08 16.77 -2.36
CA SER A 32 5.40 16.30 -1.00
C SER A 32 4.35 16.67 0.06
N ALA A 33 3.69 17.82 -0.09
CA ALA A 33 2.64 18.24 0.83
C ALA A 33 1.36 17.41 0.60
N MET A 34 1.02 17.16 -0.67
CA MET A 34 -0.07 16.25 -1.03
C MET A 34 0.18 14.84 -0.48
N ASN A 35 1.37 14.29 -0.69
CA ASN A 35 1.75 12.96 -0.18
C ASN A 35 1.57 12.85 1.33
N ALA A 36 1.96 13.88 2.08
CA ALA A 36 1.77 13.93 3.53
C ALA A 36 0.28 13.94 3.92
N ILE A 37 -0.56 14.69 3.18
CA ILE A 37 -2.01 14.75 3.41
C ILE A 37 -2.64 13.37 3.18
N VAL A 38 -2.40 12.76 2.01
CA VAL A 38 -3.00 11.46 1.68
C VAL A 38 -2.45 10.34 2.54
N THR A 39 -1.15 10.36 2.89
CA THR A 39 -0.56 9.39 3.82
C THR A 39 -1.24 9.47 5.18
N ARG A 40 -1.37 10.68 5.74
CA ARG A 40 -2.02 10.84 7.05
C ARG A 40 -3.47 10.39 7.01
N ALA A 41 -4.23 10.78 5.98
CA ALA A 41 -5.62 10.38 5.85
C ALA A 41 -5.80 8.86 5.69
N SER A 42 -4.91 8.22 4.93
CA SER A 42 -4.87 6.75 4.80
C SER A 42 -4.54 6.07 6.12
N GLN A 43 -3.56 6.59 6.88
CA GLN A 43 -3.21 6.04 8.19
C GLN A 43 -4.36 6.20 9.20
N ASP A 44 -4.95 7.39 9.29
CA ASP A 44 -6.08 7.66 10.21
C ASP A 44 -7.27 6.72 9.89
N ALA A 45 -7.51 6.43 8.60
CA ALA A 45 -8.53 5.49 8.17
C ALA A 45 -8.18 4.03 8.53
N LEU A 46 -6.92 3.61 8.34
CA LEU A 46 -6.44 2.30 8.75
C LEU A 46 -6.60 2.11 10.27
N ASP A 47 -6.19 3.09 11.07
CA ASP A 47 -6.28 3.03 12.52
C ASP A 47 -7.74 2.92 13.00
N ALA A 48 -8.65 3.66 12.36
CA ALA A 48 -10.08 3.57 12.64
C ALA A 48 -10.67 2.21 12.25
N TYR A 49 -10.30 1.67 11.07
CA TYR A 49 -10.74 0.34 10.64
C TYR A 49 -10.27 -0.74 11.62
N ARG A 50 -9.00 -0.67 12.05
CA ARG A 50 -8.42 -1.61 13.02
C ARG A 50 -9.13 -1.56 14.37
N LEU A 51 -9.44 -0.35 14.84
CA LEU A 51 -10.20 -0.17 16.08
C LEU A 51 -11.60 -0.79 15.97
N GLN A 52 -12.27 -0.64 14.83
CA GLN A 52 -13.62 -1.17 14.60
C GLN A 52 -13.65 -2.70 14.46
N ASN A 53 -12.65 -3.28 13.80
CA ASN A 53 -12.63 -4.70 13.46
C ASN A 53 -11.72 -5.53 14.39
N HIS A 54 -11.19 -4.93 15.45
CA HIS A 54 -10.21 -5.55 16.36
C HIS A 54 -8.98 -6.13 15.64
N GLY A 55 -8.56 -5.49 14.54
CA GLY A 55 -7.44 -5.91 13.71
C GLY A 55 -6.10 -5.36 14.20
N GLU A 56 -5.07 -6.20 14.21
CA GLU A 56 -3.71 -5.78 14.58
C GLU A 56 -2.83 -5.43 13.38
N SER A 57 -3.30 -5.70 12.16
CA SER A 57 -2.55 -5.52 10.91
C SER A 57 -3.49 -5.07 9.77
N PRO A 58 -2.98 -4.40 8.71
CA PRO A 58 -1.61 -3.89 8.57
C PRO A 58 -1.27 -2.78 9.57
N LEU A 59 0.02 -2.50 9.77
CA LEU A 59 0.47 -1.52 10.77
C LEU A 59 0.52 -0.09 10.22
N GLU A 60 0.87 0.05 8.95
CA GLU A 60 1.11 1.34 8.32
C GLU A 60 0.45 1.40 6.93
N ALA A 61 -0.11 2.57 6.61
CA ALA A 61 -0.56 2.93 5.27
C ALA A 61 0.23 4.15 4.80
N VAL A 62 1.15 3.95 3.86
CA VAL A 62 1.85 5.04 3.18
C VAL A 62 1.11 5.37 1.90
N ALA A 63 1.00 6.64 1.52
CA ALA A 63 0.32 7.02 0.28
C ALA A 63 1.03 8.14 -0.49
N VAL A 64 0.97 8.07 -1.81
CA VAL A 64 1.54 9.05 -2.74
C VAL A 64 0.49 9.40 -3.78
N TYR A 65 0.30 10.69 -4.05
CA TYR A 65 -0.50 11.13 -5.19
C TYR A 65 0.36 11.17 -6.44
N ASP A 66 0.01 10.35 -7.43
CA ASP A 66 0.65 10.32 -8.73
C ASP A 66 -0.03 11.33 -9.66
N VAL A 67 0.66 12.45 -9.92
CA VAL A 67 0.14 13.55 -10.75
C VAL A 67 -0.09 13.12 -12.20
N ALA A 68 0.73 12.18 -12.70
CA ALA A 68 0.65 11.73 -14.09
C ALA A 68 -0.60 10.88 -14.36
N THR A 69 -1.00 10.06 -13.39
CA THR A 69 -2.17 9.16 -13.52
C THR A 69 -3.42 9.69 -12.81
N GLY A 70 -3.25 10.66 -11.90
CA GLY A 70 -4.30 11.14 -11.01
C GLY A 70 -4.68 10.16 -9.90
N LEU A 71 -3.95 9.06 -9.73
CA LEU A 71 -4.23 8.03 -8.74
C LEU A 71 -3.51 8.30 -7.42
N ILE A 72 -4.13 7.91 -6.31
CA ILE A 72 -3.45 7.79 -5.02
C ILE A 72 -2.92 6.35 -4.89
N ARG A 73 -1.61 6.19 -4.88
CA ARG A 73 -0.95 4.90 -4.67
C ARG A 73 -0.78 4.69 -3.17
N ILE A 74 -1.32 3.61 -2.61
CA ILE A 74 -1.35 3.32 -1.17
C ILE A 74 -0.65 1.99 -0.92
N ASP A 75 0.32 1.95 -0.02
CA ASP A 75 1.10 0.76 0.32
C ASP A 75 0.83 0.39 1.77
N LEU A 76 0.23 -0.78 1.97
CA LEU A 76 -0.06 -1.34 3.27
C LEU A 76 1.14 -2.16 3.74
N ARG A 77 1.67 -1.79 4.90
CA ARG A 77 2.94 -2.32 5.41
C ARG A 77 2.83 -2.84 6.82
N GLY A 78 3.70 -3.81 7.11
CA GLY A 78 3.89 -4.36 8.45
C GLY A 78 2.72 -5.21 8.94
N GLY A 79 3.03 -6.12 9.86
CA GLY A 79 2.05 -7.07 10.37
C GLY A 79 1.70 -8.18 9.38
N GLU A 80 0.74 -9.02 9.75
CA GLU A 80 0.21 -10.07 8.90
C GLU A 80 -0.91 -9.49 8.04
N LEU A 81 -0.64 -9.31 6.75
CA LEU A 81 -1.68 -8.95 5.79
C LEU A 81 -2.68 -10.10 5.66
N PRO A 82 -3.96 -9.84 5.29
CA PRO A 82 -4.91 -10.89 4.98
C PRO A 82 -4.27 -11.92 4.04
N GLY A 83 -4.44 -13.22 4.33
CA GLY A 83 -3.78 -14.29 3.59
C GLY A 83 -4.29 -14.48 2.17
N GLU A 84 -5.49 -13.97 1.88
CA GLU A 84 -6.14 -14.02 0.57
C GLU A 84 -6.74 -12.66 0.19
N GLY A 85 -6.82 -12.40 -1.12
CA GLY A 85 -7.47 -11.21 -1.66
C GLY A 85 -8.99 -11.35 -1.67
N GLY A 86 -9.60 -11.47 -0.48
CA GLY A 86 -11.03 -11.66 -0.28
C GLY A 86 -11.78 -10.43 0.24
N ALA A 87 -13.04 -10.64 0.63
CA ALA A 87 -13.96 -9.57 1.06
C ALA A 87 -13.41 -8.69 2.21
N GLU A 88 -12.72 -9.28 3.19
CA GLU A 88 -12.11 -8.51 4.28
C GLU A 88 -11.09 -7.49 3.76
N LEU A 89 -10.27 -7.90 2.79
CA LEU A 89 -9.28 -7.02 2.17
C LEU A 89 -9.96 -5.92 1.35
N GLU A 90 -11.05 -6.24 0.64
CA GLU A 90 -11.85 -5.25 -0.10
C GLU A 90 -12.46 -4.21 0.82
N ASP A 91 -13.01 -4.62 1.96
CA ASP A 91 -13.57 -3.71 2.98
C ASP A 91 -12.50 -2.78 3.55
N LEU A 92 -11.32 -3.34 3.89
CA LEU A 92 -10.16 -2.57 4.35
C LEU A 92 -9.73 -1.53 3.29
N GLN A 93 -9.55 -1.96 2.04
CA GLN A 93 -9.18 -1.09 0.93
C GLN A 93 -10.22 0.01 0.70
N GLY A 94 -11.50 -0.31 0.78
CA GLY A 94 -12.59 0.65 0.62
C GLY A 94 -12.56 1.72 1.70
N PHE A 95 -12.33 1.32 2.95
CA PHE A 95 -12.25 2.25 4.07
C PHE A 95 -11.07 3.23 3.92
N ILE A 96 -9.89 2.71 3.61
CA ILE A 96 -8.67 3.51 3.43
C ILE A 96 -8.79 4.42 2.19
N SER A 97 -9.41 3.90 1.11
CA SER A 97 -9.62 4.68 -0.11
C SER A 97 -10.51 5.89 0.13
N ASN A 98 -11.61 5.70 0.87
CA ASN A 98 -12.52 6.79 1.20
C ASN A 98 -11.80 7.89 1.99
N GLY A 99 -11.01 7.53 2.99
CA GLY A 99 -10.21 8.51 3.76
C GLY A 99 -9.25 9.30 2.88
N ALA A 100 -8.49 8.62 2.02
CA ALA A 100 -7.53 9.25 1.12
C ALA A 100 -8.20 10.19 0.09
N LEU A 101 -9.27 9.72 -0.54
CA LEU A 101 -9.99 10.47 -1.58
C LEU A 101 -10.71 11.70 -1.00
N GLU A 102 -11.35 11.57 0.16
CA GLU A 102 -12.01 12.70 0.83
C GLU A 102 -11.01 13.80 1.21
N ALA A 103 -9.81 13.42 1.68
CA ALA A 103 -8.75 14.36 2.00
C ALA A 103 -8.15 15.05 0.75
N ALA A 104 -8.05 14.34 -0.37
CA ALA A 104 -7.52 14.88 -1.62
C ALA A 104 -8.54 15.79 -2.35
N ARG A 105 -9.85 15.48 -2.26
CA ARG A 105 -10.94 16.14 -3.01
C ARG A 105 -10.89 17.67 -3.05
N PRO A 106 -10.63 18.41 -1.94
CA PRO A 106 -10.61 19.87 -2.00
C PRO A 106 -9.37 20.47 -2.69
N ILE A 107 -8.36 19.67 -3.01
CA ILE A 107 -7.06 20.13 -3.50
C ILE A 107 -6.79 19.63 -4.92
N VAL A 108 -7.02 18.34 -5.18
CA VAL A 108 -6.79 17.70 -6.49
C VAL A 108 -7.93 16.74 -6.86
N PRO A 109 -8.26 16.61 -8.16
CA PRO A 109 -9.24 15.65 -8.62
C PRO A 109 -8.61 14.26 -8.75
N ALA A 110 -8.44 13.57 -7.62
CA ALA A 110 -7.98 12.18 -7.63
C ALA A 110 -9.00 11.28 -8.35
N THR A 111 -8.52 10.44 -9.27
CA THR A 111 -9.35 9.57 -10.11
C THR A 111 -9.65 8.22 -9.43
N GLY A 112 -8.92 7.89 -8.37
CA GLY A 112 -9.07 6.64 -7.63
C GLY A 112 -7.84 6.31 -6.80
N THR A 113 -7.80 5.08 -6.31
CA THR A 113 -6.71 4.52 -5.52
C THR A 113 -6.11 3.28 -6.17
N LYS A 114 -4.84 3.00 -5.88
CA LYS A 114 -4.18 1.75 -6.25
C LYS A 114 -3.38 1.22 -5.06
N PHE A 115 -3.67 -0.01 -4.67
CA PHE A 115 -3.04 -0.64 -3.52
C PHE A 115 -1.78 -1.43 -3.87
N PHE A 116 -0.86 -1.39 -2.92
CA PHE A 116 0.36 -2.18 -2.84
C PHE A 116 0.48 -2.78 -1.43
N TYR A 117 1.25 -3.85 -1.34
CA TYR A 117 1.36 -4.70 -0.16
C TYR A 117 2.82 -4.99 0.13
N ASN A 118 3.41 -4.24 1.05
CA ASN A 118 4.87 -4.20 1.24
C ASN A 118 5.61 -4.00 -0.10
N GLY A 119 5.10 -3.06 -0.91
CA GLY A 119 5.65 -2.72 -2.22
C GLY A 119 5.35 -3.69 -3.37
N ARG A 120 4.60 -4.77 -3.13
CA ARG A 120 4.09 -5.68 -4.18
C ARG A 120 2.73 -5.23 -4.69
N ASP A 121 2.44 -5.43 -5.96
CA ASP A 121 1.05 -5.25 -6.44
C ASP A 121 0.15 -6.42 -6.02
N PHE A 122 -1.15 -6.31 -6.33
CA PHE A 122 -2.13 -7.33 -5.93
C PHE A 122 -1.81 -8.71 -6.51
N ASP A 123 -1.45 -8.80 -7.79
CA ASP A 123 -1.17 -10.08 -8.45
C ASP A 123 0.09 -10.75 -7.88
N GLU A 124 1.10 -9.94 -7.54
CA GLU A 124 2.33 -10.40 -6.88
C GLU A 124 2.08 -10.86 -5.44
N GLN A 125 1.12 -10.24 -4.74
CA GLN A 125 0.80 -10.55 -3.34
C GLN A 125 -0.20 -11.70 -3.21
N TYR A 126 -1.17 -11.81 -4.12
CA TYR A 126 -2.31 -12.73 -4.09
C TYR A 126 -2.47 -13.50 -5.40
N PRO A 127 -1.45 -14.29 -5.82
CA PRO A 127 -1.43 -14.94 -7.12
C PRO A 127 -2.61 -15.92 -7.32
N GLU A 128 -3.02 -16.62 -6.27
CA GLU A 128 -4.15 -17.57 -6.31
C GLU A 128 -5.49 -16.85 -6.47
N SER A 129 -5.65 -15.66 -5.89
CA SER A 129 -6.85 -14.84 -6.04
C SER A 129 -6.98 -14.27 -7.46
N SER A 130 -5.86 -13.92 -8.09
CA SER A 130 -5.84 -13.45 -9.48
C SER A 130 -6.09 -14.58 -10.50
N ALA A 131 -5.79 -15.83 -10.15
CA ALA A 131 -6.02 -17.00 -11.01
C ALA A 131 -7.50 -17.47 -11.02
N GLY A 132 -8.29 -17.14 -10.00
CA GLY A 132 -9.67 -17.62 -9.81
C GLY A 132 -10.71 -17.11 -10.82
N ASN A 133 -10.41 -16.08 -11.60
CA ASN A 133 -11.36 -15.54 -12.59
C ASN A 133 -11.37 -16.31 -13.94
N GLY A 134 -10.62 -17.41 -14.05
CA GLY A 134 -10.55 -18.28 -15.24
C GLY A 134 -11.21 -19.65 -15.08
N GLY A 135 -11.74 -19.99 -13.90
CA GLY A 135 -12.30 -21.30 -13.59
C GLY A 135 -13.82 -21.33 -13.62
N GLN A 136 -14.44 -20.99 -14.74
CA GLN A 136 -15.85 -21.36 -14.96
C GLN A 136 -15.87 -22.88 -15.10
N GLU A 137 -16.11 -23.60 -13.99
CA GLU A 137 -16.36 -25.04 -14.05
C GLU A 137 -17.47 -25.27 -15.10
N PRO A 138 -17.22 -26.06 -16.16
CA PRO A 138 -18.27 -26.37 -17.11
C PRO A 138 -19.37 -27.08 -16.34
N LEU A 139 -20.56 -26.48 -16.32
CA LEU A 139 -21.76 -27.09 -15.77
C LEU A 139 -21.84 -28.54 -16.29
N PRO A 140 -21.96 -29.55 -15.41
CA PRO A 140 -22.10 -30.91 -15.89
C PRO A 140 -23.35 -30.99 -16.77
N GLU A 141 -23.17 -31.35 -18.04
CA GLU A 141 -24.25 -31.73 -18.95
C GLU A 141 -24.98 -32.93 -18.34
N ARG A 142 -25.97 -32.67 -17.48
CA ARG A 142 -26.93 -33.67 -17.08
C ARG A 142 -28.33 -33.17 -17.43
N LEU A 143 -28.79 -33.79 -18.52
CA LEU A 143 -30.17 -34.16 -18.85
C LEU A 143 -30.84 -33.34 -19.95
N ALA A 144 -30.23 -33.35 -21.14
CA ALA A 144 -31.01 -33.47 -22.36
C ALA A 144 -31.51 -34.92 -22.45
N GLY A 145 -32.69 -35.17 -21.90
CA GLY A 145 -33.35 -36.46 -21.99
C GLY A 145 -34.33 -36.67 -20.84
N LEU A 146 -35.52 -36.11 -20.99
CA LEU A 146 -36.84 -36.75 -20.84
C LEU A 146 -37.92 -35.79 -21.36
#